data_AF-A0A829R9I2-F1
#
_entry.id   AF-A0A829R9I2-F1
#
_cell.length_a   1.000
_cell.length_b   1.000
_cell.length_c   1.000
_cell.angle_alpha   90.00
_cell.angle_beta   90.00
_cell.angle_gamma   90.00
#
_symmetry.space_group_name_H-M   'P 1'
#
loop_
_entity.id
_entity.type
_entity.pdbx_description
1 polymer ?
#
loop_
_entity_poly.entity_id
_entity_poly.type
_entity_poly.pdbx_seq_one_letter_code
_entity_poly.pdbx_strand_id
1 'polypeptide(L)' 'METKKIYIDPEKFAYHVIAGFQPEENNDVAASKMMLTRYLTAYYLIEQFNQLEEAQFNTLNNIDYNKILTFLGTIKFH' A
#
# COMPACT_ATOMS: atom_id res chain seq x y z
N MET A 1 -16.57 -22.35 4.31
CA MET A 1 -16.53 -20.91 4.66
C MET A 1 -15.85 -20.22 3.49
N GLU A 2 -16.54 -19.31 2.80
CA GLU A 2 -15.92 -18.54 1.73
C GLU A 2 -14.91 -17.57 2.34
N THR A 3 -13.63 -17.82 2.08
CA THR A 3 -12.55 -16.87 2.38
C THR A 3 -12.75 -15.67 1.45
N LYS A 4 -13.21 -14.54 2.00
CA LYS A 4 -13.40 -13.31 1.21
C LYS A 4 -12.04 -12.79 0.75
N LYS A 5 -11.84 -12.75 -0.58
CA LYS A 5 -10.70 -12.09 -1.22
C LYS A 5 -10.78 -10.59 -0.93
N ILE A 6 -9.73 -10.00 -0.36
CA ILE A 6 -9.65 -8.56 -0.13
C ILE A 6 -8.82 -7.95 -1.25
N TYR A 7 -9.47 -7.19 -2.11
CA TYR A 7 -8.83 -6.36 -3.11
C TYR A 7 -9.07 -4.89 -2.77
N ILE A 8 -8.00 -4.09 -2.74
CA ILE A 8 -8.05 -2.67 -2.45
C ILE A 8 -7.63 -1.90 -3.71
N ASP A 9 -8.49 -1.00 -4.19
CA ASP A 9 -8.21 -0.13 -5.33
C ASP A 9 -6.97 0.74 -5.04
N PRO A 10 -5.86 0.56 -5.81
CA PRO A 10 -4.60 1.21 -5.47
C PRO A 10 -4.63 2.74 -5.58
N GLU A 11 -5.32 3.24 -6.60
CA GLU A 11 -5.45 4.67 -6.87
C GLU A 11 -6.25 5.35 -5.75
N LYS A 12 -7.43 4.81 -5.41
CA LYS A 12 -8.26 5.35 -4.33
C LYS A 12 -7.53 5.32 -2.99
N PHE A 13 -6.84 4.22 -2.68
CA PHE A 13 -6.05 4.13 -1.46
C PHE A 13 -4.97 5.21 -1.42
N ALA A 14 -4.19 5.36 -2.49
CA ALA A 14 -3.12 6.35 -2.56
C ALA A 14 -3.65 7.79 -2.40
N TYR A 15 -4.77 8.12 -3.06
CA TYR A 15 -5.45 9.41 -2.89
C TYR A 15 -5.89 9.65 -1.44
N HIS A 16 -6.49 8.65 -0.78
CA HIS A 16 -6.89 8.78 0.62
C HIS A 16 -5.70 8.96 1.56
N VAL A 17 -4.56 8.31 1.27
CA VAL A 17 -3.33 8.51 2.06
C VAL A 17 -2.83 9.94 1.93
N ILE A 18 -2.79 10.51 0.72
CA ILE A 18 -2.27 11.86 0.51
C ILE A 18 -3.26 12.97 0.89
N ALA A 19 -4.57 12.71 0.92
CA ALA A 19 -5.60 13.72 1.20
C ALA A 19 -5.43 14.43 2.55
N GLY A 20 -4.87 13.75 3.55
CA GLY A 20 -4.57 14.32 4.87
C GLY A 20 -3.11 14.75 5.06
N PHE A 21 -2.27 14.68 4.03
CA PHE A 21 -0.88 15.12 4.14
C PHE A 21 -0.77 16.62 3.93
N GLN A 22 0.01 17.27 4.78
CA GLN A 22 0.49 18.62 4.51
C GLN A 22 2.01 18.59 4.63
N PRO A 23 2.75 18.78 3.52
CA PRO A 23 4.19 18.90 3.57
C PRO A 23 4.58 20.14 4.40
N GLU A 24 5.47 19.99 5.37
CA GLU A 24 6.12 21.11 6.06
C GLU A 24 7.23 21.70 5.18
N GLU A 25 6.87 22.16 3.98
CA GLU A 25 7.80 22.66 2.96
C GLU A 25 7.20 23.90 2.27
N ASN A 26 7.98 24.98 2.16
CA ASN A 26 7.55 26.26 1.62
C ASN A 26 7.86 26.41 0.12
N ASN A 27 8.71 25.55 -0.43
CA ASN A 27 8.98 25.50 -1.85
C ASN A 27 7.98 24.58 -2.56
N ASP A 28 7.13 25.14 -3.42
CA ASP A 28 6.08 24.40 -4.13
C ASP A 28 6.58 23.17 -4.90
N VAL A 29 7.77 23.24 -5.49
CA VAL A 29 8.36 22.12 -6.23
C VAL A 29 8.75 21.00 -5.28
N ALA A 30 9.36 21.33 -4.14
CA ALA A 30 9.72 20.36 -3.12
C ALA A 30 8.48 19.75 -2.44
N ALA A 31 7.48 20.57 -2.11
CA ALA A 31 6.20 20.12 -1.57
C ALA A 31 5.47 19.17 -2.53
N SER A 32 5.45 19.50 -3.82
CA SER A 32 4.88 18.65 -4.88
C SER A 32 5.61 17.33 -5.01
N LYS A 33 6.95 17.33 -4.94
CA LYS A 33 7.76 16.10 -4.94
C LYS A 33 7.45 15.21 -3.74
N MET A 34 7.36 15.77 -2.53
CA MET A 34 6.99 15.02 -1.33
C MET A 34 5.61 14.37 -1.47
N MET A 35 4.65 15.10 -2.02
CA MET A 35 3.31 14.58 -2.26
C MET A 35 3.29 13.45 -3.28
N LEU A 36 4.00 13.62 -4.40
CA LEU A 36 4.15 12.61 -5.43
C LEU A 36 4.83 11.35 -4.89
N THR A 37 5.92 11.50 -4.14
CA THR A 37 6.60 10.37 -3.50
C THR A 37 5.65 9.61 -2.60
N ARG A 38 4.89 10.30 -1.73
CA ARG A 38 3.96 9.65 -0.81
C ARG A 38 2.83 8.91 -1.55
N TYR A 39 2.29 9.52 -2.61
CA TYR A 39 1.28 8.90 -3.47
C TYR A 39 1.80 7.59 -4.08
N LEU A 40 2.97 7.65 -4.75
CA LEU A 40 3.55 6.48 -5.41
C LEU A 40 3.90 5.39 -4.40
N THR A 41 4.47 5.75 -3.24
CA THR A 41 4.75 4.78 -2.16
C THR A 41 3.47 4.08 -1.70
N ALA A 42 2.39 4.82 -1.46
CA ALA A 42 1.11 4.24 -1.05
C ALA A 42 0.53 3.31 -2.11
N TYR A 43 0.58 3.73 -3.38
CA TYR A 43 0.11 2.96 -4.53
C TYR A 43 0.88 1.62 -4.66
N TYR A 44 2.21 1.66 -4.60
CA TYR A 44 3.02 0.45 -4.73
C TYR A 44 2.87 -0.50 -3.53
N LEU A 45 2.69 0.03 -2.32
CA LEU A 45 2.46 -0.78 -1.13
C LEU A 45 1.16 -1.59 -1.23
N ILE A 46 0.09 -0.95 -1.71
CA ILE A 46 -1.20 -1.61 -1.79
C ILE A 46 -1.30 -2.57 -2.99
N GLU A 47 -0.60 -2.29 -4.09
CA GLU A 47 -0.43 -3.28 -5.16
C GLU A 47 0.32 -4.52 -4.67
N GLN A 48 1.40 -4.36 -3.90
CA GLN A 48 2.11 -5.49 -3.31
C GLN A 48 1.22 -6.27 -2.35
N PHE A 49 0.42 -5.59 -1.53
CA PHE A 49 -0.58 -6.25 -0.69
C PHE A 49 -1.55 -7.09 -1.54
N ASN A 50 -2.14 -6.52 -2.59
CA ASN A 50 -3.09 -7.21 -3.46
C ASN A 50 -2.45 -8.43 -4.15
N GLN A 51 -1.19 -8.31 -4.59
CA GLN A 51 -0.44 -9.43 -5.20
C GLN A 51 -0.15 -10.55 -4.19
N LEU A 52 0.23 -10.21 -2.96
CA LEU A 52 0.47 -11.18 -1.89
C LEU A 52 -0.81 -11.89 -1.48
N GLU A 53 -1.92 -11.15 -1.41
CA GLU A 53 -3.25 -11.69 -1.13
C GLU A 53 -3.65 -12.73 -2.19
N GLU A 54 -3.48 -12.39 -3.47
CA GLU A 54 -3.77 -13.28 -4.58
C GLU A 54 -2.85 -14.52 -4.60
N ALA A 55 -1.56 -14.34 -4.37
CA ALA A 55 -0.58 -15.43 -4.34
C ALA A 55 -0.82 -16.39 -3.15
N GLN A 56 -1.17 -15.86 -1.97
CA GLN A 56 -1.47 -16.67 -0.79
C GLN A 56 -2.77 -17.46 -0.97
N PHE A 57 -3.79 -16.91 -1.63
CA PHE A 57 -5.01 -17.64 -1.96
C PHE A 57 -4.77 -18.82 -2.92
N ASN A 58 -3.91 -18.64 -3.92
CA ASN A 58 -3.56 -19.72 -4.85
C ASN A 58 -2.77 -20.84 -4.16
N THR A 59 -2.15 -20.58 -3.00
CA THR A 59 -1.23 -21.51 -2.33
C THR A 59 -1.80 -22.08 -1.02
N LEU A 60 -2.72 -21.40 -0.34
CA LEU A 60 -3.17 -21.76 1.01
C LEU A 60 -4.65 -21.43 1.22
N ASN A 61 -5.45 -22.44 1.55
CA ASN A 61 -6.89 -22.32 1.91
C ASN A 61 -7.17 -21.51 3.21
N ASN A 62 -6.16 -20.88 3.82
CA ASN A 62 -6.29 -20.04 5.01
C ASN A 62 -5.34 -18.85 4.91
N ILE A 63 -5.90 -17.66 4.71
CA ILE A 63 -5.18 -16.38 4.73
C ILE A 63 -4.62 -16.19 6.15
N ASP A 64 -3.30 -16.06 6.27
CA ASP A 64 -2.65 -15.68 7.53
C ASP A 64 -2.28 -14.19 7.46
N TYR A 65 -3.21 -13.35 7.91
CA TYR A 65 -3.04 -11.89 7.95
C TYR A 65 -1.74 -11.45 8.66
N ASN A 66 -1.27 -12.20 9.67
CA ASN A 66 -0.05 -11.87 10.38
C ASN A 66 1.19 -12.04 9.49
N LYS A 67 1.18 -13.00 8.56
CA LYS A 67 2.27 -13.16 7.58
C LYS A 67 2.32 -12.01 6.60
N ILE A 68 1.16 -11.50 6.16
CA ILE A 68 1.09 -10.34 5.27
C ILE A 68 1.66 -9.10 5.97
N LEU A 69 1.24 -8.83 7.21
CA LEU A 69 1.76 -7.69 7.99
C LEU A 69 3.26 -7.80 8.26
N THR A 70 3.75 -9.01 8.56
CA THR A 70 5.18 -9.26 8.76
C THR A 70 5.96 -8.98 7.48
N PHE A 71 5.48 -9.46 6.33
CA PHE A 71 6.14 -9.21 5.04
C PHE A 71 6.17 -7.71 4.72
N LEU A 72 5.04 -7.01 4.86
CA LEU A 72 4.96 -5.57 4.63
C LEU A 72 5.90 -4.78 5.55
N GLY A 73 6.04 -5.17 6.82
CA GLY A 73 6.96 -4.53 7.77
C GLY A 73 8.45 -4.74 7.45
N THR A 74 8.80 -5.77 6.67
CA THR A 74 10.20 -6.04 6.26
C THR A 74 10.63 -5.33 4.97
N ILE A 75 9.69 -4.71 4.23
CA ILE A 75 9.99 -4.01 2.98
C ILE A 75 10.82 -2.75 3.31
N LYS A 76 12.08 -2.74 2.90
CA LYS A 76 12.96 -1.56 2.97
C LYS A 76 12.88 -0.76 1.68
N PHE A 77 12.42 0.48 1.75
CA PHE A 77 12.58 1.45 0.68
C PHE A 77 14.04 1.92 0.65
N HIS A 78 14.72 1.74 -0.48
CA HIS A 78 16.09 2.19 -0.74
C HIS A 78 16.05 3.49 -1.53
#